data_AF-A0A958KDV1-F1
#
_entry.id   AF-A0A958KDV1-F1
#
_cell.length_a   1.000
_cell.length_b   1.000
_cell.length_c   1.000
_cell.angle_alpha   90.00
_cell.angle_beta   90.00
_cell.angle_gamma   90.00
#
_symmetry.space_group_name_H-M   'P 1'
#
loop_
_entity.id
_entity.type
_entity.pdbx_description
1 polymer ?
#
loop_
_entity_poly.entity_id
_entity_poly.type
_entity_poly.pdbx_seq_one_letter_code
_entity_poly.pdbx_strand_id
1 'polypeptide(L)'
;MRTFKIILLLVIGFPFGTSRAAVDPLSGAQVHHPDTWNKFYTYVPTKEDYALEIGSMWERKNLYWLGALVGFHTGTCPFARMRDCQNYVDIIAGAGGRNGLNSRLMLASLRFQFVNFPSSYSPLARAFVGGIHIRDSEMDRSNRFNVVYGFGFGVTTSVHQRVDLKTEVRIGHGDQLWSQVFLSANVKIDKWIDYFAAQINEFSRDTTGVAKDAFKSTIELPGDLADRIEKTVQGQKKSPSEADQTGSESK
;
A
#
# COMPACT_ATOMS: atom_id res chain seq x y z
N MET A 1 44.48 10.33 -29.54
CA MET A 1 43.18 9.86 -28.99
C MET A 1 42.72 10.87 -27.95
N ARG A 2 41.45 11.30 -27.96
CA ARG A 2 40.94 12.35 -27.05
C ARG A 2 40.33 11.73 -25.78
N THR A 3 40.85 12.12 -24.63
CA THR A 3 40.36 11.72 -23.30
C THR A 3 39.10 12.50 -22.93
N PHE A 4 37.95 11.81 -22.82
CA PHE A 4 36.75 12.40 -22.24
C PHE A 4 36.79 12.28 -20.71
N LYS A 5 37.01 13.41 -20.02
CA LYS A 5 36.72 13.55 -18.59
C LYS A 5 35.25 13.92 -18.44
N ILE A 6 34.45 13.03 -17.87
CA ILE A 6 33.09 13.37 -17.42
C ILE A 6 33.18 13.76 -15.94
N ILE A 7 32.97 15.04 -15.65
CA ILE A 7 32.81 15.57 -14.30
C ILE A 7 31.31 15.61 -14.02
N LEU A 8 30.83 14.74 -13.13
CA LEU A 8 29.45 14.80 -12.64
C LEU A 8 29.43 15.52 -11.29
N LEU A 9 29.30 16.84 -11.33
CA LEU A 9 29.01 17.67 -10.17
C LEU A 9 27.49 17.80 -10.02
N LEU A 10 26.93 17.19 -8.98
CA LEU A 10 25.51 17.36 -8.62
C LEU A 10 25.43 17.86 -7.17
N VAL A 11 25.72 19.15 -7.01
CA VAL A 11 25.59 19.86 -5.74
C VAL A 11 24.14 20.32 -5.60
N ILE A 12 23.35 19.61 -4.78
CA ILE A 12 22.07 20.12 -4.29
C ILE A 12 22.33 20.67 -2.88
N GLY A 13 22.67 21.96 -2.81
CA GLY A 13 22.75 22.69 -1.55
C GLY A 13 21.42 23.38 -1.25
N PHE A 14 20.80 23.05 -0.11
CA PHE A 14 19.76 23.87 0.52
C PHE A 14 20.03 23.95 2.03
N PRO A 15 19.63 25.05 2.69
CA PRO A 15 20.36 25.55 3.87
C PRO A 15 19.97 24.86 5.19
N PHE A 16 20.94 24.83 6.10
CA PHE A 16 20.72 24.48 7.51
C PHE A 16 19.83 25.54 8.20
N GLY A 17 18.52 25.28 8.28
CA GLY A 17 17.60 25.99 9.15
C GLY A 17 17.57 25.38 10.55
N THR A 18 18.35 25.93 11.49
CA THR A 18 18.32 25.48 12.89
C THR A 18 17.06 25.99 13.61
N SER A 19 16.04 25.14 13.74
CA SER A 19 14.92 25.38 14.64
C SER A 19 14.98 24.43 15.83
N ARG A 20 15.47 24.93 16.98
CA ARG A 20 15.24 24.28 18.27
C ARG A 20 13.77 24.44 18.63
N ALA A 21 13.01 23.35 18.65
CA ALA A 21 11.76 23.26 19.41
C ALA A 21 12.03 22.46 20.69
N ALA A 22 11.54 22.96 21.82
CA ALA A 22 11.78 22.34 23.12
C ALA A 22 10.78 21.20 23.41
N VAL A 23 11.31 20.14 24.03
CA VAL A 23 10.76 19.35 25.15
C VAL A 23 9.24 19.42 25.39
N ASP A 24 8.56 18.27 25.33
CA ASP A 24 7.97 17.68 26.54
C ASP A 24 7.71 16.16 26.41
N PRO A 25 8.07 15.34 27.42
CA PRO A 25 7.73 13.92 27.48
C PRO A 25 6.48 13.68 28.36
N LEU A 26 5.66 12.70 27.96
CA LEU A 26 4.49 12.12 28.65
C LEU A 26 3.10 12.67 28.26
N SER A 27 2.17 11.71 28.16
CA SER A 27 0.71 11.82 28.08
C SER A 27 0.06 12.19 26.74
N GLY A 28 -1.15 11.65 26.53
CA GLY A 28 -2.17 12.21 25.66
C GLY A 28 -2.21 11.68 24.22
N ALA A 29 -3.12 10.73 23.95
CA ALA A 29 -3.54 10.42 22.59
C ALA A 29 -4.20 11.67 21.96
N GLN A 30 -3.61 12.22 20.89
CA GLN A 30 -4.23 13.32 20.16
C GLN A 30 -5.23 12.79 19.13
N VAL A 31 -6.50 13.11 19.35
CA VAL A 31 -7.57 12.96 18.37
C VAL A 31 -7.30 13.90 17.20
N HIS A 32 -7.17 13.36 15.99
CA HIS A 32 -6.91 14.15 14.79
C HIS A 32 -8.19 14.76 14.22
N HIS A 33 -8.35 16.08 14.34
CA HIS A 33 -9.21 16.84 13.43
C HIS A 33 -8.51 17.02 12.06
N PRO A 34 -9.25 16.92 10.94
CA PRO A 34 -8.75 17.22 9.60
C PRO A 34 -8.59 18.75 9.38
N ASP A 35 -8.11 19.13 8.20
CA ASP A 35 -7.92 20.51 7.69
C ASP A 35 -6.53 21.14 7.89
N THR A 36 -5.50 20.51 7.33
CA THR A 36 -4.26 21.21 6.93
C THR A 36 -3.53 20.44 5.82
N TRP A 37 -3.67 20.89 4.58
CA TRP A 37 -3.01 20.31 3.38
C TRP A 37 -1.46 20.44 3.39
N ASN A 38 -0.89 21.13 4.39
CA ASN A 38 0.55 21.39 4.53
C ASN A 38 1.26 20.44 5.52
N LYS A 39 0.61 19.39 6.01
CA LYS A 39 1.26 18.39 6.90
C LYS A 39 2.07 17.40 6.07
N PHE A 40 3.35 17.73 5.85
CA PHE A 40 4.35 16.75 5.41
C PHE A 40 4.36 15.56 6.37
N TYR A 41 4.10 14.36 5.86
CA TYR A 41 4.12 13.16 6.68
C TYR A 41 5.57 12.74 6.92
N THR A 42 5.92 12.37 8.16
CA THR A 42 7.22 11.77 8.44
C THR A 42 7.34 10.44 7.71
N TYR A 43 8.50 10.13 7.14
CA TYR A 43 8.76 8.80 6.59
C TYR A 43 8.78 7.77 7.73
N VAL A 44 7.99 6.70 7.59
CA VAL A 44 7.93 5.59 8.55
C VAL A 44 8.25 4.31 7.78
N PRO A 45 9.31 3.57 8.17
CA PRO A 45 9.65 2.27 7.60
C PRO A 45 8.50 1.28 7.75
N THR A 46 8.23 0.50 6.72
CA THR A 46 7.29 -0.62 6.75
C THR A 46 8.04 -1.95 6.80
N LYS A 47 7.38 -3.01 7.27
CA LYS A 47 7.90 -4.39 7.22
C LYS A 47 8.02 -4.87 5.78
N GLU A 48 7.01 -4.57 4.96
CA GLU A 48 6.94 -4.91 3.55
C GLU A 48 6.69 -3.62 2.75
N ASP A 49 7.37 -3.48 1.62
CA ASP A 49 7.39 -2.27 0.80
C ASP A 49 7.13 -2.60 -0.67
N TYR A 50 5.95 -2.22 -1.17
CA TYR A 50 5.52 -2.53 -2.52
C TYR A 50 5.59 -1.27 -3.37
N ALA A 51 6.28 -1.32 -4.51
CA ALA A 51 6.36 -0.16 -5.41
C ALA A 51 6.01 -0.52 -6.85
N LEU A 52 5.33 0.40 -7.53
CA LEU A 52 5.21 0.43 -8.99
C LEU A 52 6.14 1.51 -9.53
N GLU A 53 6.94 1.18 -10.53
CA GLU A 53 8.02 2.02 -11.07
C GLU A 53 7.71 2.44 -12.51
N ILE A 54 7.79 3.73 -12.82
CA ILE A 54 7.71 4.27 -14.18
C ILE A 54 8.91 5.15 -14.48
N GLY A 55 9.48 5.07 -15.68
CA GLY A 55 10.63 5.90 -16.01
C GLY A 55 11.26 5.60 -17.37
N SER A 56 12.58 5.73 -17.42
CA SER A 56 13.37 5.41 -18.61
C SER A 56 14.59 4.57 -18.26
N MET A 57 14.96 3.70 -19.20
CA MET A 57 16.19 2.92 -19.16
C MET A 57 17.06 3.30 -20.35
N TRP A 58 18.31 3.69 -20.09
CA TRP A 58 19.33 3.85 -21.12
C TRP A 58 20.21 2.61 -21.17
N GLU A 59 20.29 2.01 -22.35
CA GLU A 59 21.12 0.86 -22.70
C GLU A 59 21.85 1.22 -24.01
N ARG A 60 21.54 0.58 -25.15
CA ARG A 60 21.97 1.03 -26.49
C ARG A 60 21.10 2.16 -27.01
N LYS A 61 19.81 2.08 -26.73
CA LYS A 61 18.78 3.07 -27.03
C LYS A 61 18.06 3.44 -25.72
N ASN A 62 17.41 4.62 -25.69
CA ASN A 62 16.57 5.02 -24.57
C ASN A 62 15.21 4.30 -24.64
N LEU A 63 14.90 3.47 -23.66
CA LEU A 63 13.65 2.74 -23.50
C LEU A 63 12.72 3.46 -22.51
N TYR A 64 11.40 3.31 -22.70
CA TYR A 64 10.44 3.54 -21.61
C TYR A 64 10.53 2.37 -20.62
N TRP A 65 10.31 2.62 -19.33
CA TRP A 65 10.41 1.61 -18.27
C TRP A 65 9.11 1.49 -17.48
N LEU A 66 8.67 0.25 -17.25
CA LEU A 66 7.63 -0.13 -16.30
C LEU A 66 8.15 -1.27 -15.43
N GLY A 67 8.13 -1.09 -14.11
CA GLY A 67 8.60 -2.08 -13.15
C GLY A 67 7.72 -2.19 -11.91
N ALA A 68 8.01 -3.20 -11.11
CA ALA A 68 7.47 -3.41 -9.79
C ALA A 68 8.58 -3.90 -8.84
N LEU A 69 8.41 -3.60 -7.56
CA LEU A 69 9.34 -3.95 -6.50
C LEU A 69 8.56 -4.46 -5.29
N VAL A 70 9.06 -5.51 -4.66
CA VAL A 70 8.67 -5.93 -3.32
C VAL A 70 9.92 -5.97 -2.43
N GLY A 71 9.90 -5.23 -1.33
CA GLY A 71 10.99 -5.11 -0.37
C GLY A 71 10.60 -5.68 0.99
N PHE A 72 11.44 -6.55 1.54
CA PHE A 72 11.26 -7.15 2.86
C PHE A 72 12.26 -6.56 3.85
N HIS A 73 11.77 -5.98 4.94
CA HIS A 73 12.62 -5.43 6.01
C HIS A 73 13.38 -6.55 6.72
N THR A 74 14.70 -6.40 6.85
CA THR A 74 15.58 -7.40 7.46
C THR A 74 16.28 -6.93 8.74
N GLY A 75 16.03 -5.69 9.17
CA GLY A 75 16.58 -5.13 10.42
C GLY A 75 17.29 -3.79 10.22
N THR A 76 18.22 -3.49 11.11
CA THR A 76 19.03 -2.26 11.09
C THR A 76 20.38 -2.47 10.42
N CYS A 77 20.99 -1.39 9.92
CA CYS A 77 22.23 -1.46 9.15
C CYS A 77 23.46 -1.81 10.03
N PRO A 78 24.27 -2.83 9.68
CA PRO A 78 25.35 -3.32 10.54
C PRO A 78 26.53 -2.35 10.71
N PHE A 79 26.70 -1.39 9.80
CA PHE A 79 27.84 -0.46 9.79
C PHE A 79 27.50 0.96 10.29
N ALA A 80 26.22 1.25 10.55
CA ALA A 80 25.79 2.56 11.06
C ALA A 80 25.44 2.44 12.55
N ARG A 81 25.99 3.32 13.41
CA ARG A 81 25.62 3.43 14.84
C ARG A 81 24.22 4.02 15.07
N MET A 82 23.32 3.91 14.10
CA MET A 82 22.15 4.75 13.98
C MET A 82 20.89 3.89 13.85
N ARG A 83 19.90 4.17 14.70
CA ARG A 83 18.51 3.68 14.55
C ARG A 83 17.87 4.15 13.23
N ASP A 84 18.52 5.13 12.63
CA ASP A 84 18.18 5.87 11.42
C ASP A 84 18.61 5.15 10.13
N CYS A 85 18.97 3.87 10.17
CA CYS A 85 19.27 3.08 8.97
C CYS A 85 18.61 1.69 9.01
N GLN A 86 17.79 1.41 8.00
CA GLN A 86 16.97 0.21 7.87
C GLN A 86 17.40 -0.58 6.63
N ASN A 87 17.56 -1.89 6.79
CA ASN A 87 17.91 -2.82 5.71
C ASN A 87 16.65 -3.44 5.10
N TYR A 88 16.68 -3.61 3.79
CA TYR A 88 15.69 -4.38 3.04
C TYR A 88 16.36 -5.32 2.05
N VAL A 89 15.74 -6.48 1.83
CA VAL A 89 15.98 -7.34 0.66
C VAL A 89 14.84 -7.07 -0.31
N ASP A 90 15.14 -6.48 -1.46
CA ASP A 90 14.15 -6.19 -2.49
C ASP A 90 14.28 -7.18 -3.67
N ILE A 91 13.15 -7.69 -4.14
CA ILE A 91 13.00 -8.29 -5.46
C ILE A 91 12.39 -7.26 -6.40
N ILE A 92 13.04 -7.04 -7.54
CA ILE A 92 12.67 -6.04 -8.54
C ILE A 92 12.43 -6.77 -9.85
N ALA A 93 11.32 -6.49 -10.53
CA ALA A 93 11.05 -7.02 -11.86
C ALA A 93 10.48 -5.92 -12.75
N GLY A 94 10.78 -5.95 -14.05
CA GLY A 94 10.20 -4.98 -14.97
C GLY A 94 10.54 -5.24 -16.42
N ALA A 95 9.95 -4.42 -17.28
CA ALA A 95 10.19 -4.43 -18.70
C ALA A 95 10.34 -3.01 -19.23
N GLY A 96 11.15 -2.87 -20.27
CA GLY A 96 11.26 -1.64 -21.03
C GLY A 96 11.17 -1.89 -22.52
N GLY A 97 10.68 -0.92 -23.28
CA GLY A 97 10.45 -1.07 -24.71
C GLY A 97 10.47 0.26 -25.44
N ARG A 98 11.03 0.27 -26.66
CA ARG A 98 10.92 1.35 -27.65
C ARG A 98 11.42 0.87 -29.01
N ASN A 99 10.66 1.13 -30.07
CA ASN A 99 11.07 0.99 -31.47
C ASN A 99 11.84 -0.31 -31.77
N GLY A 100 11.22 -1.47 -31.56
CA GLY A 100 11.81 -2.78 -31.86
C GLY A 100 12.79 -3.33 -30.81
N LEU A 101 13.34 -2.48 -29.93
CA LEU A 101 14.14 -2.89 -28.78
C LEU A 101 13.24 -3.08 -27.55
N ASN A 102 13.30 -4.27 -26.96
CA ASN A 102 12.63 -4.64 -25.72
C ASN A 102 13.64 -5.23 -24.73
N SER A 103 13.42 -4.97 -23.44
CA SER A 103 14.22 -5.47 -22.33
C SER A 103 13.31 -5.98 -21.22
N ARG A 104 13.72 -7.04 -20.54
CA ARG A 104 13.12 -7.54 -19.29
C ARG A 104 14.22 -7.65 -18.25
N LEU A 105 13.92 -7.29 -17.01
CA LEU A 105 14.88 -7.29 -15.91
C LEU A 105 14.27 -8.01 -14.71
N MET A 106 15.09 -8.79 -14.01
CA MET A 106 14.77 -9.28 -12.67
C MET A 106 16.03 -9.16 -11.80
N LEU A 107 15.92 -8.46 -10.68
CA LEU A 107 17.02 -8.21 -9.73
C LEU A 107 16.63 -8.66 -8.33
N ALA A 108 17.60 -9.17 -7.58
CA ALA A 108 17.60 -9.15 -6.13
C ALA A 108 18.54 -8.00 -5.68
N SER A 109 18.17 -7.28 -4.62
CA SER A 109 19.00 -6.19 -4.10
C SER A 109 18.98 -6.07 -2.59
N LEU A 110 20.11 -5.62 -2.04
CA LEU A 110 20.22 -5.16 -0.66
C LEU A 110 20.08 -3.65 -0.66
N ARG A 111 19.04 -3.14 0.00
CA ARG A 111 18.72 -1.71 0.12
C ARG A 111 18.97 -1.22 1.55
N PHE A 112 19.69 -0.13 1.65
CA PHE A 112 19.95 0.65 2.85
C PHE A 112 19.10 1.92 2.78
N GLN A 113 18.15 2.07 3.70
CA GLN A 113 17.19 3.16 3.76
C GLN A 113 17.49 4.03 4.98
N PHE A 114 17.87 5.30 4.76
CA PHE A 114 18.31 6.24 5.80
C PHE A 114 17.15 7.11 6.29
N VAL A 115 16.66 6.78 7.48
CA VAL A 115 15.46 7.31 8.12
C VAL A 115 15.82 8.48 9.05
N ASN A 116 15.91 9.68 8.49
CA ASN A 116 16.07 10.88 9.32
C ASN A 116 14.75 11.23 9.99
N PHE A 117 14.60 11.02 11.31
CA PHE A 117 13.42 11.48 12.04
C PHE A 117 13.65 12.88 12.66
N PRO A 118 12.72 13.84 12.57
CA PRO A 118 11.45 13.83 11.84
C PRO A 118 11.58 14.48 10.44
N SER A 119 11.86 13.70 9.39
CA SER A 119 11.86 14.15 8.01
C SER A 119 10.82 13.39 7.17
N SER A 120 10.25 14.06 6.17
CA SER A 120 9.48 13.43 5.09
C SER A 120 10.38 12.76 4.05
N TYR A 121 11.68 13.08 4.03
CA TYR A 121 12.66 12.55 3.09
C TYR A 121 13.53 11.47 3.72
N SER A 122 13.72 10.39 2.99
CA SER A 122 14.48 9.21 3.40
C SER A 122 15.40 8.80 2.23
N PRO A 123 16.69 9.20 2.24
CA PRO A 123 17.66 8.79 1.24
C PRO A 123 17.85 7.26 1.24
N LEU A 124 18.16 6.68 0.08
CA LEU A 124 18.45 5.26 -0.04
C LEU A 124 19.67 5.00 -0.93
N ALA A 125 20.37 3.93 -0.60
CA ALA A 125 21.37 3.30 -1.46
C ALA A 125 21.04 1.80 -1.59
N ARG A 126 21.36 1.18 -2.71
CA ARG A 126 21.23 -0.27 -2.89
C ARG A 126 22.38 -0.85 -3.71
N ALA A 127 22.69 -2.12 -3.47
CA ALA A 127 23.48 -2.96 -4.35
C ALA A 127 22.60 -4.08 -4.89
N PHE A 128 22.69 -4.38 -6.19
CA PHE A 128 21.82 -5.36 -6.85
C PHE A 128 22.58 -6.33 -7.74
N VAL A 129 21.99 -7.50 -7.95
CA VAL A 129 22.42 -8.54 -8.89
C VAL A 129 21.19 -9.23 -9.49
N GLY A 130 21.28 -9.72 -10.72
CA GLY A 130 20.19 -10.45 -11.35
C GLY A 130 20.42 -10.71 -12.83
N GLY A 131 19.33 -10.79 -13.59
CA GLY A 131 19.32 -11.08 -15.01
C GLY A 131 18.62 -10.00 -15.81
N ILE A 132 19.20 -9.65 -16.95
CA ILE A 132 18.54 -8.87 -18.01
C ILE A 132 18.37 -9.75 -19.25
N HIS A 133 17.19 -9.72 -19.85
CA HIS A 133 16.91 -10.35 -21.13
C HIS A 133 16.56 -9.27 -22.15
N ILE A 134 17.45 -9.05 -23.11
CA ILE A 134 17.27 -8.06 -24.18
C ILE A 134 16.72 -8.78 -25.43
N ARG A 135 15.99 -8.06 -26.27
CA ARG A 135 15.58 -8.48 -27.61
C ARG A 135 15.49 -7.26 -28.52
N ASP A 136 16.18 -7.31 -29.64
CA ASP A 136 16.33 -6.22 -30.62
C ASP A 136 15.97 -6.78 -32.00
N SER A 137 14.98 -6.22 -32.66
CA SER A 137 14.58 -6.64 -34.01
C SER A 137 15.64 -6.34 -35.08
N GLU A 138 16.61 -5.48 -34.81
CA GLU A 138 17.65 -5.05 -35.77
C GLU A 138 18.95 -5.89 -35.70
N MET A 139 19.04 -6.89 -34.81
CA MET A 139 20.25 -7.73 -34.66
C MET A 139 19.97 -9.22 -34.48
N ASP A 140 20.62 -10.08 -35.28
CA ASP A 140 20.52 -11.55 -35.17
C ASP A 140 20.98 -12.13 -33.83
N ARG A 141 21.85 -11.43 -33.10
CA ARG A 141 22.37 -11.85 -31.78
C ARG A 141 21.58 -11.29 -30.58
N SER A 142 20.35 -10.83 -30.81
CA SER A 142 19.68 -9.99 -29.83
C SER A 142 18.96 -10.71 -28.70
N ASN A 143 18.62 -11.99 -28.85
CA ASN A 143 17.88 -12.75 -27.84
C ASN A 143 18.84 -13.38 -26.81
N ARG A 144 19.37 -12.57 -25.88
CA ARG A 144 20.34 -13.01 -24.86
C ARG A 144 19.93 -12.64 -23.45
N PHE A 145 20.15 -13.59 -22.54
CA PHE A 145 20.08 -13.41 -21.10
C PHE A 145 21.49 -13.14 -20.57
N ASN A 146 21.67 -11.99 -19.93
CA ASN A 146 22.95 -11.57 -19.37
C ASN A 146 22.81 -11.39 -17.86
N VAL A 147 23.80 -11.85 -17.10
CA VAL A 147 23.90 -11.56 -15.67
C VAL A 147 24.31 -10.10 -15.50
N VAL A 148 23.63 -9.38 -14.62
CA VAL A 148 23.88 -7.96 -14.34
C VAL A 148 24.02 -7.71 -12.86
N TYR A 149 24.81 -6.69 -12.52
CA TYR A 149 25.02 -6.22 -11.15
C TYR A 149 25.22 -4.70 -11.16
N GLY A 150 25.06 -4.05 -10.01
CA GLY A 150 25.23 -2.61 -9.93
C GLY A 150 24.74 -1.98 -8.63
N PHE A 151 24.59 -0.66 -8.68
CA PHE A 151 24.22 0.17 -7.53
C PHE A 151 23.09 1.12 -7.90
N GLY A 152 22.24 1.43 -6.91
CA GLY A 152 21.17 2.40 -7.04
C GLY A 152 21.21 3.41 -5.90
N PHE A 153 20.83 4.65 -6.21
CA PHE A 153 20.75 5.75 -5.24
C PHE A 153 19.44 6.51 -5.47
N GLY A 154 18.78 6.92 -4.40
CA GLY A 154 17.49 7.59 -4.50
C GLY A 154 17.05 8.29 -3.24
N VAL A 155 15.85 8.87 -3.30
CA VAL A 155 15.18 9.48 -2.16
C VAL A 155 13.71 9.06 -2.19
N THR A 156 13.25 8.52 -1.07
CA THR A 156 11.83 8.29 -0.79
C THR A 156 11.27 9.52 -0.06
N THR A 157 10.15 10.03 -0.53
CA THR A 157 9.43 11.20 0.01
C THR A 157 8.04 10.76 0.45
N SER A 158 7.73 10.91 1.73
CA SER A 158 6.42 10.59 2.28
C SER A 158 5.43 11.70 1.94
N VAL A 159 4.52 11.44 1.01
CA VAL A 159 3.52 12.40 0.52
C VAL A 159 2.14 12.17 1.14
N HIS A 160 1.85 10.95 1.56
CA HIS A 160 0.59 10.58 2.19
C HIS A 160 0.80 9.45 3.20
N GLN A 161 -0.09 9.30 4.18
CA GLN A 161 0.03 8.24 5.19
C GLN A 161 0.16 6.82 4.60
N ARG A 162 -0.43 6.61 3.41
CA ARG A 162 -0.52 5.31 2.70
C ARG A 162 0.35 5.19 1.45
N VAL A 163 0.96 6.29 0.98
CA VAL A 163 1.72 6.33 -0.28
C VAL A 163 2.94 7.24 -0.12
N ASP A 164 4.11 6.72 -0.47
CA ASP A 164 5.34 7.50 -0.62
C ASP A 164 5.74 7.56 -2.09
N LEU A 165 6.38 8.66 -2.51
CA LEU A 165 6.98 8.78 -3.84
C LEU A 165 8.49 8.58 -3.74
N LYS A 166 9.04 7.69 -4.56
CA LYS A 166 10.47 7.38 -4.59
C LYS A 166 11.05 7.79 -5.93
N THR A 167 12.10 8.61 -5.93
CA THR A 167 12.90 8.86 -7.14
C THR A 167 14.22 8.14 -6.98
N GLU A 168 14.60 7.30 -7.94
CA GLU A 168 15.81 6.49 -7.84
C GLU A 168 16.51 6.39 -9.21
N VAL A 169 17.84 6.42 -9.17
CA VAL A 169 18.74 6.17 -10.30
C VAL A 169 19.45 4.85 -10.04
N ARG A 170 19.41 3.91 -10.99
CA ARG A 170 20.19 2.67 -10.97
C ARG A 170 21.25 2.72 -12.07
N ILE A 171 22.45 2.28 -11.77
CA ILE A 171 23.54 2.11 -12.74
C ILE A 171 24.02 0.67 -12.62
N GLY A 172 23.98 -0.06 -13.73
CA GLY A 172 24.33 -1.47 -13.78
C GLY A 172 25.33 -1.80 -14.89
N HIS A 173 25.97 -2.94 -14.71
CA HIS A 173 26.94 -3.51 -15.62
C HIS A 173 26.73 -5.03 -15.76
N GLY A 174 27.51 -5.65 -16.64
CA GLY A 174 27.34 -7.00 -17.19
C GLY A 174 28.09 -7.05 -18.52
N ASP A 175 27.50 -7.61 -19.57
CA ASP A 175 28.02 -7.49 -20.96
C ASP A 175 28.24 -6.03 -21.42
N GLN A 176 27.47 -5.09 -20.87
CA GLN A 176 27.56 -3.65 -21.17
C GLN A 176 26.98 -2.82 -20.02
N LEU A 177 27.31 -1.54 -20.00
CA LEU A 177 26.76 -0.58 -19.04
C LEU A 177 25.32 -0.18 -19.42
N TRP A 178 24.48 0.00 -18.40
CA TRP A 178 23.12 0.50 -18.52
C TRP A 178 22.77 1.36 -17.31
N SER A 179 21.75 2.20 -17.44
CA SER A 179 21.20 2.99 -16.33
C SER A 179 19.69 3.10 -16.41
N GLN A 180 19.03 3.27 -15.27
CA GLN A 180 17.60 3.54 -15.16
C GLN A 180 17.37 4.77 -14.30
N VAL A 181 16.40 5.60 -14.67
CA VAL A 181 15.88 6.70 -13.86
C VAL A 181 14.36 6.56 -13.83
N PHE A 182 13.78 6.48 -12.64
CA PHE A 182 12.36 6.23 -12.47
C PHE A 182 11.80 6.90 -11.23
N LEU A 183 10.50 7.18 -11.31
CA LEU A 183 9.63 7.55 -10.21
C LEU A 183 8.85 6.29 -9.80
N SER A 184 8.72 6.03 -8.52
CA SER A 184 7.89 4.95 -7.98
C SER A 184 6.83 5.47 -7.04
N ALA A 185 5.65 4.87 -7.09
CA ALA A 185 4.66 4.97 -6.01
C ALA A 185 4.86 3.75 -5.09
N ASN A 186 5.37 3.99 -3.89
CA ASN A 186 5.47 2.99 -2.83
C ASN A 186 4.14 2.95 -2.07
N VAL A 187 3.42 1.83 -2.14
CA VAL A 187 2.08 1.62 -1.57
C VAL A 187 2.19 0.85 -0.26
N LYS A 188 1.71 1.45 0.84
CA LYS A 188 1.70 0.83 2.17
C LYS A 188 0.45 -0.02 2.32
N ILE A 189 0.51 -1.26 1.81
CA ILE A 189 -0.65 -2.17 1.70
C ILE A 189 -1.35 -2.38 3.05
N ASP A 190 -0.61 -2.59 4.15
CA ASP A 190 -1.16 -2.73 5.51
C ASP A 190 -2.17 -1.61 5.84
N LYS A 191 -1.78 -0.35 5.57
CA LYS A 191 -2.61 0.84 5.86
C LYS A 191 -3.79 1.02 4.90
N TRP A 192 -3.77 0.35 3.74
CA TRP A 192 -4.94 0.27 2.87
C TRP A 192 -5.91 -0.81 3.37
N ILE A 193 -5.39 -1.96 3.83
CA ILE A 193 -6.19 -3.01 4.47
C ILE A 193 -6.89 -2.47 5.72
N ASP A 194 -6.16 -1.80 6.62
CA ASP A 194 -6.72 -1.17 7.82
C ASP A 194 -7.87 -0.20 7.49
N TYR A 195 -7.71 0.61 6.44
CA TYR A 195 -8.72 1.56 6.00
C TYR A 195 -9.99 0.86 5.48
N PHE A 196 -9.84 -0.15 4.62
CA PHE A 196 -11.01 -0.88 4.11
C PHE A 196 -11.68 -1.71 5.22
N ALA A 197 -10.91 -2.30 6.13
CA ALA A 197 -11.45 -2.98 7.30
C ALA A 197 -12.24 -2.03 8.22
N ALA A 198 -11.75 -0.80 8.43
CA ALA A 198 -12.47 0.23 9.17
C ALA A 198 -13.81 0.59 8.49
N GLN A 199 -13.82 0.84 7.18
CA GLN A 199 -15.05 1.17 6.44
C GLN A 199 -16.06 0.01 6.42
N ILE A 200 -15.62 -1.24 6.31
CA ILE A 200 -16.50 -2.41 6.38
C ILE A 200 -17.12 -2.54 7.79
N ASN A 201 -16.35 -2.29 8.85
CA ASN A 201 -16.85 -2.32 10.22
C ASN A 201 -17.83 -1.18 10.52
N GLU A 202 -17.59 0.01 9.97
CA GLU A 202 -18.49 1.18 10.04
C GLU A 202 -19.82 0.87 9.32
N PHE A 203 -19.76 0.45 8.05
CA PHE A 203 -20.93 0.04 7.27
C PHE A 203 -21.74 -1.09 7.92
N SER A 204 -21.05 -2.07 8.55
CA SER A 204 -21.69 -3.16 9.29
C SER A 204 -22.39 -2.67 10.57
N ARG A 205 -21.80 -1.71 11.29
CA ARG A 205 -22.42 -1.06 12.45
C ARG A 205 -23.64 -0.25 12.06
N ASP A 206 -23.57 0.54 11.00
CA ASP A 206 -24.70 1.32 10.51
C ASP A 206 -25.83 0.42 10.01
N THR A 207 -25.50 -0.64 9.26
CA THR A 207 -26.50 -1.61 8.79
C THR A 207 -27.18 -2.36 9.94
N THR A 208 -26.43 -2.76 10.97
CA THR A 208 -27.01 -3.42 12.16
C THR A 208 -27.72 -2.46 13.11
N GLY A 209 -27.35 -1.17 13.13
CA GLY A 209 -28.08 -0.08 13.79
C GLY A 209 -29.43 0.15 13.12
N VAL A 210 -29.44 0.44 11.82
CA VAL A 210 -30.66 0.62 11.01
C VAL A 210 -31.57 -0.62 11.07
N ALA A 211 -31.02 -1.83 11.02
CA ALA A 211 -31.81 -3.05 11.18
C ALA A 211 -32.41 -3.18 12.60
N LYS A 212 -31.70 -2.81 13.66
CA LYS A 212 -32.24 -2.78 15.03
C LYS A 212 -33.31 -1.71 15.20
N ASP A 213 -33.11 -0.52 14.67
CA ASP A 213 -34.06 0.59 14.80
C ASP A 213 -35.33 0.30 13.98
N ALA A 214 -35.20 -0.30 12.79
CA ALA A 214 -36.34 -0.78 12.00
C ALA A 214 -37.08 -1.94 12.69
N PHE A 215 -36.38 -2.89 13.32
CA PHE A 215 -37.03 -3.92 14.13
C PHE A 215 -37.72 -3.33 15.36
N LYS A 216 -37.12 -2.35 16.03
CA LYS A 216 -37.69 -1.69 17.20
C LYS A 216 -38.94 -0.89 16.83
N SER A 217 -38.91 -0.11 15.75
CA SER A 217 -40.10 0.59 15.23
C SER A 217 -41.19 -0.34 14.72
N THR A 218 -40.87 -1.58 14.36
CA THR A 218 -41.85 -2.61 13.96
C THR A 218 -42.43 -3.37 15.16
N ILE A 219 -41.69 -3.46 16.26
CA ILE A 219 -42.12 -4.11 17.52
C ILE A 219 -42.91 -3.13 18.43
N GLU A 220 -42.75 -1.82 18.25
CA GLU A 220 -43.63 -0.78 18.83
C GLU A 220 -45.00 -0.75 18.13
N LEU A 221 -45.70 -1.89 18.15
CA LEU A 221 -47.12 -2.01 17.81
C LEU A 221 -47.95 -1.13 18.77
N PRO A 222 -48.90 -0.31 18.28
CA PRO A 222 -49.77 0.47 19.14
C PRO A 222 -50.58 -0.45 20.05
N GLY A 223 -50.65 -0.11 21.35
CA GLY A 223 -51.20 -0.98 22.40
C GLY A 223 -52.65 -1.44 22.20
N ASP A 224 -53.40 -0.78 21.33
CA ASP A 224 -54.75 -1.17 20.90
C ASP A 224 -54.80 -2.55 20.21
N LEU A 225 -53.70 -3.00 19.57
CA LEU A 225 -53.70 -4.31 18.90
C LEU A 225 -53.56 -5.49 19.87
N ALA A 226 -52.82 -5.31 20.97
CA ALA A 226 -52.67 -6.35 22.01
C ALA A 226 -54.01 -6.63 22.71
N ASP A 227 -54.72 -5.55 23.07
CA ASP A 227 -56.04 -5.59 23.72
C ASP A 227 -57.11 -6.29 22.86
N ARG A 228 -57.05 -6.14 21.53
CA ARG A 228 -57.95 -6.82 20.58
C ARG A 228 -57.63 -8.31 20.41
N ILE A 229 -56.36 -8.71 20.48
CA ILE A 229 -55.96 -10.13 20.45
C ILE A 229 -56.42 -10.84 21.71
N GLU A 230 -56.21 -10.26 22.90
CA GLU A 230 -56.61 -10.89 24.17
C GLU A 230 -58.13 -11.07 24.29
N LYS A 231 -58.92 -10.08 23.86
CA LYS A 231 -60.39 -10.18 23.78
C LYS A 231 -60.88 -11.24 22.80
N THR A 232 -60.16 -11.46 21.70
CA THR A 232 -60.51 -12.51 20.71
C THR A 232 -60.22 -13.91 21.27
N VAL A 233 -59.13 -14.09 22.01
CA VAL A 233 -58.76 -15.37 22.64
C VAL A 233 -59.69 -15.74 23.80
N GLN A 234 -60.13 -14.78 24.61
CA GLN A 234 -61.10 -15.05 25.69
C GLN A 234 -62.53 -15.32 25.18
N GLY A 235 -62.92 -14.76 24.02
CA GLY A 235 -64.24 -14.95 23.43
C GLY A 235 -64.57 -16.39 23.00
N GLN A 236 -63.57 -17.24 22.74
CA GLN A 236 -63.78 -18.64 22.31
C GLN A 236 -63.90 -19.66 23.46
N LYS A 237 -63.85 -19.24 24.73
CA LYS A 237 -63.76 -20.15 25.89
C LYS A 237 -65.01 -20.26 26.77
N LYS A 238 -66.21 -20.02 26.21
CA LYS A 238 -67.49 -20.45 26.82
C LYS A 238 -68.30 -21.34 25.86
N SER A 239 -68.51 -22.58 26.31
CA SER A 239 -69.32 -23.61 25.66
C SER A 239 -70.82 -23.27 25.64
N PRO A 240 -71.62 -23.97 24.83
CA PRO A 240 -72.74 -24.71 25.41
C PRO A 240 -72.63 -26.23 25.22
N SER A 241 -72.99 -26.95 26.28
CA SER A 241 -73.31 -28.38 26.30
C SER A 241 -74.83 -28.57 26.14
N GLU A 242 -75.27 -29.83 25.95
CA GLU A 242 -76.69 -30.30 25.94
C GLU A 242 -77.51 -29.83 24.71
N ALA A 243 -78.34 -30.63 24.01
CA ALA A 243 -78.60 -32.09 23.96
C ALA A 243 -79.18 -32.42 22.53
N ASP A 244 -79.73 -33.57 22.12
CA ASP A 244 -80.13 -34.84 22.77
C ASP A 244 -80.30 -35.99 21.71
N GLN A 245 -80.85 -37.15 22.13
CA GLN A 245 -81.75 -38.15 21.48
C GLN A 245 -82.17 -37.95 19.98
N THR A 246 -82.42 -38.96 19.12
CA THR A 246 -82.90 -40.36 19.29
C THR A 246 -82.82 -41.17 17.97
N GLY A 247 -82.96 -42.52 18.02
CA GLY A 247 -83.36 -43.39 16.89
C GLY A 247 -82.19 -44.01 16.09
N SER A 248 -81.93 -45.33 16.07
CA SER A 248 -82.76 -46.51 15.73
C SER A 248 -82.91 -46.76 14.22
N GLU A 249 -82.30 -47.86 13.77
CA GLU A 249 -82.59 -48.74 12.61
C GLU A 249 -83.43 -48.23 11.41
N SER A 250 -82.94 -48.44 10.17
CA SER A 250 -83.25 -49.68 9.41
C SER A 250 -82.91 -49.58 7.90
N LYS A 251 -82.63 -50.77 7.32
CA LYS A 251 -82.51 -51.12 5.88
C LYS A 251 -81.27 -50.63 5.12
#